data_AF-A0A967M1R2-F1
#
_entry.id   AF-A0A967M1R2-F1
#
_cell.length_a   1.000
_cell.length_b   1.000
_cell.length_c   1.000
_cell.angle_alpha   90.00
_cell.angle_beta   90.00
_cell.angle_gamma   90.00
#
_symmetry.space_group_name_H-M   'P 1'
#
loop_
_entity.id
_entity.type
_entity.pdbx_description
1 polymer ?
#
loop_
_entity_poly.entity_id
_entity_poly.type
_entity_poly.pdbx_seq_one_letter_code
_entity_poly.pdbx_strand_id
1 'polypeptide(L)' 'HPVLRRAASGGLSDLVVLKRGLNDKGRPEASIPIDRVRKAVQFLNKTAAEGGWRIVIVDGAEDLNPNSANA' A
#
# COMPACT_ATOMS: atom_id res chain seq x y z
N HIS A 1 8.52 -5.71 20.69
CA HIS A 1 9.22 -6.31 19.54
C HIS A 1 9.64 -5.21 18.56
N PRO A 2 10.92 -5.05 18.21
CA PRO A 2 11.42 -3.93 17.40
C PRO A 2 10.79 -3.82 16.00
N VAL A 3 10.35 -4.94 15.41
CA VAL A 3 9.63 -4.95 14.12
C VAL A 3 8.32 -4.15 14.17
N LEU A 4 7.53 -4.28 15.25
CA LEU A 4 6.24 -3.56 15.39
C LEU A 4 6.43 -2.04 15.49
N ARG A 5 7.48 -1.59 16.19
CA ARG A 5 7.79 -0.16 16.33
C ARG A 5 8.23 0.45 15.00
N ARG A 6 9.00 -0.29 14.20
CA ARG A 6 9.43 0.15 12.86
C ARG A 6 8.27 0.16 11.86
N ALA A 7 7.40 -0.86 11.89
CA ALA A 7 6.17 -0.91 11.10
C ALA A 7 5.26 0.30 11.40
N ALA A 8 5.01 0.60 12.69
CA ALA A 8 4.21 1.76 13.09
C ALA A 8 4.82 3.12 12.68
N SER A 9 6.16 3.22 12.63
CA SER A 9 6.86 4.42 12.17
C SER A 9 6.94 4.57 10.64
N GLY A 10 6.45 3.59 9.87
CA GLY A 10 6.59 3.56 8.41
C GLY A 10 8.03 3.32 7.90
N GLY A 11 8.97 3.00 8.79
CA GLY A 11 10.38 2.77 8.47
C GLY A 11 10.72 1.32 8.11
N LEU A 12 9.72 0.45 7.94
CA LEU A 12 9.91 -0.92 7.48
C LEU A 12 9.85 -0.94 5.95
N SER A 13 10.98 -1.18 5.30
CA SER A 13 11.08 -1.26 3.84
C SER A 13 10.17 -2.33 3.22
N ASP A 14 9.74 -3.31 4.02
CA ASP A 14 8.85 -4.41 3.66
C ASP A 14 7.36 -4.13 3.99
N LEU A 15 6.96 -2.88 4.27
CA LEU A 15 5.57 -2.46 4.51
C LEU A 15 5.11 -1.37 3.55
N VAL A 16 3.95 -1.58 2.91
CA VAL A 16 3.25 -0.57 2.09
C VAL A 16 1.82 -0.41 2.58
N VAL A 17 1.33 0.83 2.64
CA VAL A 17 -0.07 1.15 2.95
C VAL A 17 -0.74 1.74 1.71
N LEU A 18 -1.78 1.05 1.22
CA LEU A 18 -2.67 1.54 0.17
C LEU A 18 -3.81 2.31 0.81
N LYS A 19 -3.98 3.56 0.39
CA LYS A 19 -5.07 4.44 0.78
C LYS A 19 -5.37 5.42 -0.35
N ARG A 20 -6.50 6.12 -0.27
CA ARG A 20 -6.85 7.19 -1.21
C ARG A 20 -5.76 8.27 -1.25
N GLY A 21 -5.44 8.71 -2.46
CA GLY A 21 -4.51 9.81 -2.68
C GLY A 21 -5.10 11.16 -2.43
N LEU A 22 -4.28 12.19 -2.62
CA LEU A 22 -4.77 13.51 -2.93
C LEU A 22 -4.65 13.71 -4.45
N ASN A 23 -5.68 14.30 -5.05
CA ASN A 23 -5.63 14.73 -6.44
C ASN A 23 -4.74 15.98 -6.59
N ASP A 24 -4.56 16.44 -7.84
CA ASP A 24 -3.75 17.63 -8.18
C ASP A 24 -4.24 18.94 -7.52
N LYS A 25 -5.46 18.93 -6.97
CA LYS A 25 -6.07 20.05 -6.25
C LYS A 25 -5.96 19.90 -4.73
N GLY A 26 -5.18 18.94 -4.24
CA GLY A 26 -4.98 18.65 -2.82
C GLY A 26 -6.20 18.07 -2.11
N ARG A 27 -7.22 17.59 -2.85
CA ARG A 27 -8.42 16.97 -2.27
C ARG A 27 -8.30 15.45 -2.30
N PRO A 28 -8.91 14.71 -1.36
CA PRO A 28 -8.94 13.25 -1.42
C PRO A 28 -9.47 12.75 -2.76
N GLU A 29 -8.78 11.78 -3.34
CA GLU A 29 -9.27 11.03 -4.50
C GLU A 29 -10.55 10.27 -4.13
N ALA A 30 -11.41 10.01 -5.11
CA ALA A 30 -12.68 9.31 -4.86
C ALA A 30 -12.50 7.80 -4.61
N SER A 31 -11.41 7.21 -5.11
CA SER A 31 -11.11 5.78 -4.99
C SER A 31 -9.60 5.56 -4.93
N ILE A 32 -9.17 4.38 -4.52
CA ILE A 32 -7.78 3.94 -4.67
C ILE A 32 -7.56 3.57 -6.14
N PRO A 33 -6.65 4.25 -6.87
CA PRO A 33 -6.42 3.99 -8.28
C PRO A 33 -5.63 2.69 -8.52
N ILE A 34 -5.90 2.05 -9.66
CA ILE A 34 -5.30 0.77 -10.05
C ILE A 34 -3.76 0.81 -10.07
N ASP A 35 -3.18 1.94 -10.44
CA ASP A 35 -1.72 2.10 -10.50
C ASP A 35 -1.07 1.95 -9.12
N ARG A 36 -1.78 2.30 -8.03
CA ARG A 36 -1.29 2.06 -6.66
C ARG A 36 -1.34 0.57 -6.32
N VAL A 37 -2.41 -0.13 -6.69
CA VAL A 37 -2.52 -1.59 -6.50
C VAL A 37 -1.42 -2.32 -7.27
N ARG A 38 -1.21 -1.98 -8.55
CA ARG A 38 -0.14 -2.55 -9.38
C ARG A 38 1.24 -2.32 -8.79
N LYS A 39 1.53 -1.12 -8.24
CA LYS A 39 2.78 -0.85 -7.53
C LYS A 39 2.93 -1.72 -6.28
N ALA A 40 1.85 -1.97 -5.54
CA ALA A 40 1.84 -2.87 -4.38
C ALA A 40 2.13 -4.32 -4.80
N VAL A 41 1.53 -4.80 -5.88
CA VAL A 41 1.81 -6.14 -6.45
C VAL A 41 3.27 -6.25 -6.89
N GLN A 42 3.80 -5.23 -7.59
CA GLN A 42 5.22 -5.19 -7.97
C GLN A 42 6.14 -5.21 -6.74
N PHE A 43 5.77 -4.49 -5.68
CA PHE A 43 6.50 -4.50 -4.41
C PHE A 43 6.51 -5.90 -3.79
N LEU A 44 5.36 -6.60 -3.79
CA LEU A 44 5.26 -7.98 -3.33
C LEU A 44 6.07 -8.96 -4.18
N ASN A 45 6.43 -8.63 -5.42
CA ASN A 45 7.28 -9.48 -6.27
C ASN A 45 8.79 -9.26 -6.08
N LYS A 46 9.23 -8.28 -5.28
CA LYS A 46 10.66 -8.05 -5.01
C LYS A 46 11.22 -9.09 -4.04
N THR A 47 12.52 -9.11 -3.79
CA THR A 47 13.12 -9.85 -2.65
C THR A 47 12.88 -9.09 -1.35
N ALA A 48 12.69 -9.81 -0.23
CA ALA A 48 12.39 -9.17 1.05
C ALA A 48 13.67 -8.55 1.57
N ALA A 49 13.62 -7.27 1.95
CA ALA A 49 14.80 -6.57 2.42
C ALA A 49 15.26 -7.12 3.78
N GLU A 50 14.32 -7.50 4.65
CA GLU A 50 14.59 -8.05 5.98
C GLU A 50 14.48 -9.59 6.04
N GLY A 51 14.40 -10.28 4.90
CA GLY A 51 14.34 -11.76 4.83
C GLY A 51 13.06 -12.39 5.39
N GLY A 52 12.05 -11.58 5.71
CA GLY A 52 10.77 -12.00 6.28
C GLY A 52 9.57 -11.74 5.36
N TRP A 53 8.45 -11.38 5.97
CA TRP A 53 7.20 -11.10 5.28
C TRP A 53 7.17 -9.69 4.70
N ARG A 54 6.55 -9.56 3.52
CA ARG A 54 6.10 -8.27 2.99
C ARG A 54 4.63 -8.09 3.30
N ILE A 55 4.26 -6.91 3.77
CA ILE A 55 2.90 -6.61 4.22
C ILE A 55 2.36 -5.45 3.39
N VAL A 56 1.16 -5.64 2.85
CA VAL A 56 0.36 -4.56 2.24
C VAL A 56 -0.89 -4.38 3.09
N ILE A 57 -1.06 -3.18 3.64
CA ILE A 57 -2.28 -2.80 4.36
C ILE A 57 -3.14 -2.01 3.38
N VAL A 58 -4.40 -2.40 3.24
CA VAL A 58 -5.40 -1.63 2.48
C VAL A 58 -6.28 -0.91 3.50
N ASP A 59 -6.14 0.41 3.55
CA ASP A 59 -6.96 1.30 4.36
C ASP A 59 -8.06 1.90 3.48
N GLY A 60 -9.31 1.58 3.79
CA GLY A 60 -10.47 1.84 2.93
C GLY A 60 -10.55 0.85 1.77
N ALA A 61 -10.65 -0.46 2.05
CA ALA A 61 -10.78 -1.48 1.00
C ALA A 61 -12.07 -1.28 0.16
N GLU A 62 -13.10 -0.71 0.74
CA GLU A 62 -14.32 -0.25 0.09
C GLU A 62 -14.09 0.87 -0.94
N ASP A 63 -12.97 1.60 -0.83
CA ASP A 63 -12.59 2.66 -1.76
C ASP A 63 -11.88 2.11 -3.02
N LEU A 64 -11.74 0.78 -3.18
CA LEU A 64 -11.23 0.19 -4.42
C LEU A 64 -12.28 0.28 -5.53
N ASN A 65 -11.89 0.84 -6.67
CA ASN A 65 -12.74 0.74 -7.86
C ASN A 65 -12.66 -0.69 -8.47
N PRO A 66 -13.62 -1.11 -9.33
CA PRO A 66 -13.65 -2.47 -9.89
C PRO A 66 -12.36 -2.86 -10.62
N ASN A 67 -11.72 -1.92 -11.32
CA ASN A 67 -10.45 -2.18 -12.00
C ASN A 67 -9.33 -2.47 -10.99
N SER A 68 -9.32 -1.78 -9.86
CA SER A 68 -8.31 -1.92 -8.80
C SER A 68 -8.55 -3.16 -7.95
N ALA A 69 -9.80 -3.56 -7.75
CA ALA A 69 -10.15 -4.79 -7.03
C ALA A 69 -9.79 -6.06 -7.81
N ASN A 70 -9.76 -5.99 -9.14
CA ASN A 70 -9.45 -7.11 -10.04
C ASN A 70 -7.97 -7.18 -10.46
N ALA A 71 -7.14 -6.23 -10.02
CA ALA A 71 -5.77 -6.04 -10.49
C ALA A 71 -4.72 -6.82 -9.70
#